data_AF-A0A8B6E6G0-F1
#
_entry.id   AF-A0A8B6E6G0-F1
#
_cell.length_a   1.000
_cell.length_b   1.000
_cell.length_c   1.000
_cell.angle_alpha   90.00
_cell.angle_beta   90.00
_cell.angle_gamma   90.00
#
_symmetry.space_group_name_H-M   'P 1'
#
loop_
_entity.id
_entity.type
_entity.pdbx_description
1 polymer ?
#
loop_
_entity_poly.entity_id
_entity_poly.type
_entity_poly.pdbx_seq_one_letter_code
_entity_poly.pdbx_strand_id
1 'polypeptide(L)' 'MCNGVYYENDGTCVGGTCNCANLFTGAMCENPVDMCTGVICQHEGSCIGGTCNCAVGFAGTRCE' A
#
# COMPACT_ATOMS: atom_id res chain seq x y z
N MET A 1 -0.40 -26.66 3.53
CA MET A 1 0.05 -26.90 2.14
C MET A 1 -0.88 -26.13 1.21
N CYS A 2 -0.33 -25.58 0.13
CA CYS A 2 -0.99 -24.62 -0.77
C CYS A 2 -1.87 -25.35 -1.79
N ASN A 3 -2.93 -26.01 -1.32
CA ASN A 3 -3.88 -26.69 -2.18
C ASN A 3 -5.09 -25.80 -2.42
N GLY A 4 -5.36 -25.46 -3.69
CA GLY A 4 -6.56 -24.72 -4.10
C GLY A 4 -6.52 -23.21 -3.85
N VAL A 5 -5.35 -22.65 -3.56
CA VAL A 5 -5.18 -21.18 -3.46
C VAL A 5 -4.65 -20.67 -4.79
N TYR A 6 -5.43 -19.81 -5.43
CA TYR A 6 -5.00 -19.05 -6.60
C TYR A 6 -4.34 -17.77 -6.09
N TYR A 7 -3.12 -17.49 -6.56
CA TYR A 7 -2.35 -16.33 -6.15
C TYR A 7 -2.35 -15.34 -7.30
N GLU A 8 -2.78 -14.11 -7.02
CA GLU A 8 -2.80 -13.02 -8.00
C GLU A 8 -1.47 -12.25 -7.94
N ASN A 9 -1.22 -11.44 -8.98
CA ASN A 9 -0.11 -10.46 -9.01
C ASN A 9 1.26 -11.03 -8.60
N ASP A 10 1.63 -12.17 -9.18
CA ASP A 10 2.90 -12.89 -8.95
C ASP A 10 3.14 -13.35 -7.49
N GLY A 11 2.06 -13.53 -6.72
CA GLY A 11 2.13 -14.11 -5.38
C GLY A 11 2.68 -15.54 -5.39
N THR A 12 3.56 -15.87 -4.43
CA THR A 12 4.15 -17.21 -4.28
C THR A 12 3.73 -17.84 -2.97
N CYS A 13 3.37 -19.12 -2.96
CA CYS A 13 3.07 -19.77 -1.70
C CYS A 13 4.33 -20.15 -0.92
N VAL A 14 4.41 -19.70 0.33
CA VAL A 14 5.46 -20.08 1.28
C VAL A 14 4.79 -20.53 2.57
N GLY A 15 4.97 -21.80 2.95
CA GLY A 15 4.46 -22.32 4.23
C GLY A 15 2.94 -22.41 4.38
N GLY A 16 2.17 -22.25 3.29
CA GLY A 16 0.70 -22.20 3.32
C GLY A 16 0.11 -20.79 3.33
N THR A 17 0.97 -19.76 3.33
CA THR A 17 0.60 -18.35 3.17
C THR A 17 1.08 -17.82 1.83
N CYS A 18 0.37 -16.83 1.27
CA CYS A 18 0.88 -16.12 0.10
C CYS A 18 1.97 -15.14 0.52
N ASN A 19 3.09 -15.16 -0.20
CA ASN A 19 4.11 -14.15 -0.19
C ASN A 19 3.90 -13.23 -1.40
N CYS A 20 3.47 -12.00 -1.13
CA CYS A 20 3.13 -11.02 -2.16
C CYS A 20 4.34 -10.27 -2.71
N ALA A 21 4.25 -9.87 -3.97
CA ALA A 21 5.13 -8.85 -4.52
C ALA A 21 4.97 -7.53 -3.74
N ASN A 22 6.02 -6.69 -3.75
CA ASN A 22 6.16 -5.51 -2.89
C ASN A 22 4.96 -4.52 -2.96
N LEU A 23 4.23 -4.52 -4.08
CA LEU A 23 3.10 -3.61 -4.34
C LEU A 23 1.72 -4.23 -4.08
N PHE A 24 1.64 -5.43 -3.50
CA PHE A 24 0.37 -6.13 -3.27
C PHE A 24 0.26 -6.70 -1.85
N THR A 25 -0.97 -6.87 -1.40
CA THR A 25 -1.37 -7.35 -0.07
C THR A 25 -2.67 -8.14 -0.16
N GLY A 26 -3.12 -8.72 0.95
CA GLY A 26 -4.25 -9.64 1.01
C GLY A 26 -3.82 -11.10 1.06
N ALA A 27 -4.77 -11.99 1.32
CA ALA A 27 -4.48 -13.42 1.49
C ALA A 27 -4.00 -14.08 0.19
N MET A 28 -4.33 -13.48 -0.95
CA MET A 28 -4.00 -13.95 -2.30
C MET A 28 -3.27 -12.89 -3.12
N CYS A 29 -2.78 -11.82 -2.49
CA CYS A 29 -2.16 -10.66 -3.16
C CYS A 29 -3.10 -9.95 -4.13
N GLU A 30 -4.40 -10.00 -3.83
CA GLU A 30 -5.46 -9.44 -4.66
C GLU A 30 -5.58 -7.92 -4.54
N ASN A 31 -5.05 -7.34 -3.46
CA ASN A 31 -5.17 -5.92 -3.18
C ASN A 31 -3.85 -5.19 -3.50
N PRO A 32 -3.87 -4.08 -4.24
CA PRO A 32 -2.69 -3.21 -4.32
C PRO A 32 -2.39 -2.60 -2.95
N VAL A 33 -1.12 -2.40 -2.64
CA VAL A 33 -0.69 -1.68 -1.44
C VAL A 33 -1.09 -0.22 -1.58
N ASP A 34 -1.92 0.26 -0.66
CA ASP A 34 -2.18 1.69 -0.51
C ASP A 34 -1.02 2.33 0.27
N MET A 35 -0.12 3.00 -0.46
CA MET A 35 1.03 3.72 0.10
C MET A 35 0.61 4.88 1.03
N CYS A 36 -0.64 5.32 0.97
CA CYS A 36 -1.19 6.36 1.84
C CYS A 36 -1.77 5.82 3.15
N THR A 37 -1.76 4.50 3.37
CA THR A 37 -2.19 3.91 4.64
C THR A 37 -1.34 4.46 5.79
N GLY A 38 -1.98 5.18 6.70
CA GLY A 38 -1.32 5.81 7.86
C GLY A 38 -0.59 7.12 7.57
N VAL A 39 -0.56 7.58 6.31
CA VAL A 39 -0.06 8.92 5.96
C VAL A 39 -1.14 9.94 6.26
N ILE A 40 -0.86 10.85 7.19
CA ILE A 40 -1.76 11.92 7.57
C ILE A 40 -1.15 13.26 7.14
N CYS A 41 -1.73 13.84 6.09
CA CYS A 41 -1.41 15.18 5.60
C CYS A 41 -2.27 16.22 6.32
N GLN A 42 -1.64 17.30 6.79
CA GLN A 42 -2.30 18.43 7.43
C GLN A 42 -2.77 19.45 6.38
N HIS A 43 -3.57 20.42 6.82
CA HIS A 43 -3.96 21.59 6.04
C HIS A 43 -4.48 21.28 4.63
N GLU A 44 -5.41 20.32 4.55
CA GLU A 44 -6.05 19.88 3.29
C GLU A 44 -5.06 19.30 2.26
N GLY A 45 -3.87 18.88 2.68
CA GLY A 45 -2.95 18.12 1.85
C GLY A 45 -3.53 16.77 1.44
N SER A 46 -3.24 16.34 0.21
CA SER A 46 -3.63 15.02 -0.30
C SER A 46 -2.44 14.08 -0.32
N CYS A 47 -2.61 12.83 0.12
CA CYS A 47 -1.55 11.84 -0.05
C CYS A 47 -1.54 11.27 -1.48
N ILE A 48 -0.36 11.24 -2.11
CA ILE A 48 -0.13 10.68 -3.43
C ILE A 48 1.17 9.85 -3.36
N GLY A 49 1.06 8.53 -3.59
CA GLY A 49 2.22 7.63 -3.57
C GLY A 49 2.98 7.61 -2.23
N GLY A 50 2.26 7.76 -1.12
CA GLY A 50 2.85 7.80 0.23
C GLY A 50 3.47 9.14 0.63
N THR A 51 3.37 10.16 -0.22
CA THR A 51 3.88 11.51 0.08
C THR A 51 2.74 12.53 0.08
N CYS A 52 2.79 13.51 0.98
CA CYS A 52 1.81 14.58 1.00
C CYS A 52 2.05 15.61 -0.12
N ASN A 53 1.03 15.83 -0.93
CA ASN A 53 0.92 16.96 -1.83
C ASN A 53 0.22 18.11 -1.09
N CYS A 54 0.98 19.17 -0.79
CA CYS A 54 0.52 20.26 0.06
C CYS A 54 -0.26 21.32 -0.72
N ALA A 55 -1.25 21.93 -0.04
CA ALA A 55 -1.91 23.13 -0.52
C ALA A 55 -0.94 24.33 -0.56
N VAL A 56 -1.30 25.35 -1.34
CA VAL A 56 -0.46 26.56 -1.51
C VAL A 56 -0.22 27.23 -0.15
N GLY A 57 1.06 27.47 0.16
CA GLY A 57 1.47 28.12 1.40
C GLY A 57 1.86 27.16 2.53
N PHE A 58 1.66 25.85 2.36
CA PHE A 58 2.10 24.82 3.31
C PHE A 58 3.31 24.04 2.76
N ALA A 59 4.12 23.50 3.67
CA ALA A 59 5.33 22.77 3.33
C ALA A 59 5.63 21.67 4.36
N GLY A 60 6.70 20.92 4.15
CA GLY A 60 7.08 19.83 5.04
C GLY A 60 6.45 18.48 4.67
N THR A 61 6.89 17.44 5.37
CA THR A 61 6.55 16.04 5.00
C THR A 61 5.08 15.70 5.22
N ARG A 62 4.41 16.46 6.10
CA ARG A 62 3.00 16.29 6.44
C ARG A 62 2.23 17.58 6.22
N CYS A 63 2.76 18.54 5.46
CA CYS A 63 2.17 19.85 5.22
C CYS A 63 1.94 20.66 6.51
N GLU A 64 2.83 20.53 7.50
CA GLU A 64 2.83 21.31 8.75
C GLU A 64 3.09 22.82 8.56
#